data_AF-A0A7J4UNS7-F1
#
_entry.id   AF-A0A7J4UNS7-F1
#
_cell.length_a   1.000
_cell.length_b   1.000
_cell.length_c   1.000
_cell.angle_alpha   90.00
_cell.angle_beta   90.00
_cell.angle_gamma   90.00
#
_symmetry.space_group_name_H-M   'P 1'
#
loop_
_entity.id
_entity.type
_entity.pdbx_description
1 polymer ?
#
loop_
_entity_poly.entity_id
_entity_poly.type
_entity_poly.pdbx_seq_one_letter_code
_entity_poly.pdbx_strand_id
1 'polypeptide(L)'
;MSLVKDAAYLYIHSKELLAINKKLHKLSGKAEKHLRKHGNAKNDKARAKHKKKHAGVTTDMMKLQKKQIKLLKLLQHHQIKFAYNLQKQKL
;
A
#
# COMPACT_ATOMS: atom_id res chain seq x y z
N MET A 1 -9.35 2.32 -26.94
CA MET A 1 -9.90 2.56 -25.58
C MET A 1 -10.59 3.91 -25.61
N SER A 2 -11.81 4.04 -25.09
CA SER A 2 -12.48 5.35 -24.99
C SER A 2 -11.97 6.09 -23.74
N LEU A 3 -11.88 7.42 -23.80
CA LEU A 3 -11.45 8.27 -22.67
C LEU A 3 -12.21 7.96 -21.37
N VAL A 4 -13.50 7.64 -21.48
CA VAL A 4 -14.36 7.24 -20.36
C VAL A 4 -13.86 5.96 -19.68
N LYS A 5 -13.44 4.96 -20.46
CA LYS A 5 -12.89 3.69 -19.91
C LYS A 5 -11.56 3.94 -19.21
N ASP A 6 -10.71 4.80 -19.75
CA ASP A 6 -9.43 5.16 -19.13
C ASP A 6 -9.62 5.96 -17.83
N ALA A 7 -10.57 6.89 -17.79
CA ALA A 7 -10.92 7.65 -16.60
C ALA A 7 -11.50 6.76 -15.48
N ALA A 8 -12.42 5.85 -15.82
CA ALA A 8 -12.98 4.88 -14.88
C ALA A 8 -11.90 3.96 -14.30
N TYR A 9 -10.96 3.53 -15.14
CA TYR A 9 -9.84 2.70 -14.76
C TYR A 9 -8.92 3.40 -13.75
N LEU A 10 -8.52 4.66 -14.02
CA LEU A 10 -7.74 5.49 -13.09
C LEU A 10 -8.47 5.67 -11.75
N TYR A 11 -9.79 5.92 -11.79
CA TYR A 11 -10.59 6.08 -10.58
C TYR A 11 -10.59 4.82 -9.70
N ILE A 12 -10.86 3.65 -10.27
CA ILE A 12 -10.90 2.37 -9.53
C ILE A 12 -9.56 2.11 -8.84
N HIS A 13 -8.45 2.24 -9.57
CA HIS A 13 -7.12 1.99 -9.02
C HIS A 13 -6.69 3.05 -8.01
N SER A 14 -7.16 4.31 -8.12
CA SER A 14 -6.93 5.33 -7.08
C SER A 14 -7.59 4.94 -5.75
N LYS A 15 -8.80 4.35 -5.78
CA LYS A 15 -9.51 3.87 -4.58
C LYS A 15 -8.78 2.68 -3.95
N GLU A 16 -8.30 1.77 -4.78
CA GLU A 16 -7.50 0.63 -4.32
C GLU A 16 -6.21 1.10 -3.63
N LEU A 17 -5.51 2.09 -4.22
CA LEU A 17 -4.30 2.67 -3.63
C LEU A 17 -4.59 3.31 -2.26
N LEU A 18 -5.69 4.05 -2.15
CA LEU A 18 -6.12 4.66 -0.90
C LEU A 18 -6.47 3.60 0.17
N ALA A 19 -7.09 2.49 -0.23
CA ALA A 19 -7.36 1.37 0.67
C ALA A 19 -6.07 0.70 1.17
N ILE A 20 -5.07 0.52 0.29
CA ILE A 20 -3.75 0.00 0.66
C ILE A 20 -3.05 0.95 1.63
N ASN A 21 -3.07 2.25 1.38
CA ASN A 21 -2.47 3.27 2.26
C ASN A 21 -3.09 3.23 3.66
N LYS A 22 -4.42 3.16 3.75
CA LYS A 22 -5.13 3.01 5.05
C LYS A 22 -4.71 1.74 5.79
N LYS A 23 -4.53 0.62 5.08
CA LYS A 23 -4.06 -0.64 5.68
C LYS A 23 -2.62 -0.54 6.17
N LEU A 24 -1.73 0.05 5.38
CA LEU A 24 -0.33 0.28 5.76
C LEU A 24 -0.22 1.15 7.02
N HIS A 25 -0.98 2.24 7.08
CA HIS A 25 -1.01 3.12 8.27
C HIS A 25 -1.45 2.37 9.53
N LYS A 26 -2.53 1.57 9.43
CA LYS A 26 -2.99 0.73 10.55
C LYS A 26 -1.95 -0.31 10.99
N LEU A 27 -1.21 -0.90 10.04
CA LEU A 27 -0.17 -1.88 10.36
C LEU A 27 1.06 -1.23 10.97
N SER A 28 1.47 -0.04 10.52
CA SER A 28 2.54 0.75 11.13
C SER A 28 2.27 1.00 12.62
N GLY A 29 1.06 1.47 12.97
CA GLY A 29 0.68 1.64 14.38
C GLY A 29 0.67 0.33 15.18
N LYS A 30 0.32 -0.80 14.55
CA LYS A 30 0.42 -2.14 15.20
C LYS A 30 1.86 -2.57 15.40
N ALA A 31 2.74 -2.31 14.44
CA ALA A 31 4.17 -2.62 14.53
C ALA A 31 4.80 -1.84 15.69
N GLU A 32 4.62 -0.52 15.72
CA GLU A 32 5.10 0.34 16.80
C GLU A 32 4.58 -0.09 18.16
N LYS A 33 3.28 -0.43 18.26
CA LYS A 33 2.69 -0.97 19.49
C LYS A 33 3.40 -2.24 19.96
N HIS A 34 3.72 -3.17 19.05
CA HIS A 34 4.41 -4.40 19.41
C HIS A 34 5.89 -4.16 19.75
N LEU A 35 6.55 -3.22 19.07
CA LEU A 35 7.91 -2.81 19.40
C LEU A 35 8.00 -2.18 20.80
N ARG A 36 7.07 -1.28 21.13
CA ARG A 36 6.98 -0.68 22.47
C ARG A 36 6.69 -1.72 23.55
N LYS A 37 5.75 -2.64 23.29
CA LYS A 37 5.44 -3.72 24.23
C LYS A 37 6.59 -4.73 24.39
N HIS A 38 7.39 -4.92 23.35
CA HIS A 38 8.62 -5.71 23.43
C HIS A 38 9.64 -5.05 24.37
N GLY A 39 9.88 -3.75 24.21
CA GLY A 39 10.81 -3.00 25.08
C GLY A 39 10.37 -2.98 26.55
N ASN A 40 9.07 -2.86 26.81
CA ASN A 40 8.53 -2.80 28.18
C ASN A 40 8.29 -4.19 28.81
N ALA A 41 8.61 -5.29 28.11
CA ALA A 41 8.36 -6.63 28.61
C ALA A 41 9.34 -6.99 29.74
N LYS A 42 8.78 -7.31 30.92
CA LYS A 42 9.54 -7.70 32.13
C LYS A 42 10.05 -9.15 32.11
N ASN A 43 9.63 -9.96 31.15
CA ASN A 43 10.07 -11.35 31.01
C ASN A 43 10.27 -11.76 29.56
N ASP A 44 11.09 -12.79 29.36
CA ASP A 44 11.50 -13.25 28.04
C ASP A 44 10.36 -13.85 27.22
N LYS A 45 9.41 -14.51 27.88
CA LYS A 45 8.22 -15.06 27.20
C LYS A 45 7.39 -13.96 26.55
N ALA A 46 7.14 -12.86 27.27
CA ALA A 46 6.41 -11.70 26.74
C ALA A 46 7.21 -10.97 25.66
N ARG A 47 8.53 -10.84 25.86
CA ARG A 47 9.46 -10.25 24.89
C ARG A 47 9.42 -11.03 23.57
N ALA A 48 9.65 -12.34 23.61
CA ALA A 48 9.60 -13.22 22.44
C ALA A 48 8.24 -13.16 21.72
N LYS A 49 7.12 -13.14 22.46
CA LYS A 49 5.77 -13.00 21.89
C LYS A 49 5.62 -11.70 21.11
N HIS A 50 6.07 -10.57 21.66
CA HIS A 50 5.97 -9.27 20.99
C HIS A 50 6.93 -9.14 19.81
N LYS A 51 8.14 -9.73 19.88
CA LYS A 51 9.07 -9.86 18.76
C LYS A 51 8.43 -10.61 17.59
N LYS A 52 7.83 -11.78 17.85
CA LYS A 52 7.17 -12.59 16.81
C LYS A 52 5.99 -11.85 16.18
N LYS A 53 5.18 -11.15 16.98
CA LYS A 53 4.06 -10.34 16.45
C LYS A 53 4.54 -9.16 15.62
N HIS A 54 5.58 -8.45 16.06
CA HIS A 54 6.19 -7.37 15.29
C HIS A 54 6.65 -7.88 13.92
N ALA A 55 7.43 -8.96 13.89
CA ALA A 55 7.90 -9.58 12.65
C ALA A 55 6.73 -9.94 11.69
N GLY A 56 5.66 -10.54 12.21
CA GLY A 56 4.47 -10.86 11.40
C GLY A 56 3.82 -9.61 10.78
N VAL A 57 3.65 -8.54 11.57
CA VAL A 57 3.11 -7.27 11.06
C VAL A 57 4.03 -6.65 10.00
N THR A 58 5.36 -6.67 10.21
CA THR A 58 6.33 -6.18 9.24
C THR A 58 6.26 -6.97 7.92
N THR A 59 6.14 -8.29 7.99
CA THR A 59 5.96 -9.12 6.78
C THR A 59 4.69 -8.75 6.01
N ASP A 60 3.57 -8.51 6.69
CA ASP A 60 2.33 -8.09 6.05
C ASP A 60 2.44 -6.69 5.44
N MET A 61 3.16 -5.76 6.09
CA MET A 61 3.47 -4.45 5.53
C MET A 61 4.28 -4.57 4.24
N MET A 62 5.31 -5.41 4.21
CA MET A 62 6.12 -5.62 3.00
C MET A 62 5.29 -6.16 1.83
N LYS A 63 4.35 -7.08 2.09
CA LYS A 63 3.43 -7.60 1.07
C LYS A 63 2.54 -6.48 0.50
N LEU A 64 2.02 -5.60 1.36
CA LEU A 64 1.20 -4.47 0.93
C LEU A 64 2.01 -3.41 0.19
N GLN A 65 3.23 -3.11 0.60
CA GLN A 65 4.13 -2.21 -0.12
C GLN A 65 4.43 -2.70 -1.53
N LYS A 66 4.69 -4.01 -1.71
CA LYS A 66 4.86 -4.60 -3.05
C LYS A 66 3.63 -4.39 -3.92
N LYS A 67 2.43 -4.58 -3.37
CA LYS A 67 1.16 -4.31 -4.09
C LYS A 67 1.00 -2.82 -4.43
N GLN A 68 1.29 -1.94 -3.48
CA GLN A 68 1.26 -0.49 -3.65
C GLN A 68 2.17 -0.04 -4.81
N ILE A 69 3.42 -0.52 -4.83
CA ILE A 69 4.40 -0.22 -5.87
C ILE A 69 3.93 -0.71 -7.25
N LYS A 70 3.40 -1.94 -7.32
CA LYS A 70 2.85 -2.48 -8.58
C LYS A 70 1.72 -1.62 -9.10
N LEU A 71 0.81 -1.20 -8.21
CA LEU A 71 -0.34 -0.36 -8.56
C LEU A 71 0.10 1.05 -9.01
N LEU A 72 1.09 1.65 -8.35
CA LEU A 72 1.66 2.94 -8.74
C LEU A 72 2.28 2.89 -10.13
N LYS A 73 3.08 1.86 -10.43
CA LYS A 73 3.65 1.67 -11.78
C LYS A 73 2.57 1.56 -12.84
N LEU A 74 1.51 0.82 -12.52
CA LEU A 74 0.38 0.62 -13.42
C LEU A 74 -0.37 1.93 -13.69
N LEU A 75 -0.66 2.70 -12.63
CA LEU A 75 -1.30 4.01 -12.73
C LEU A 75 -0.45 5.00 -13.53
N GLN A 76 0.85 5.02 -13.30
CA GLN A 76 1.78 5.87 -14.04
C GLN A 76 1.78 5.54 -15.54
N HIS A 77 1.82 4.25 -15.90
CA HIS A 77 1.74 3.83 -17.30
C HIS A 77 0.41 4.24 -17.94
N HIS A 78 -0.71 4.05 -17.23
CA HIS A 78 -2.03 4.46 -17.72
C HIS A 78 -2.15 5.97 -17.88
N GLN A 79 -1.60 6.76 -16.96
CA GLN A 79 -1.61 8.22 -17.04
C GLN A 79 -0.86 8.72 -18.28
N ILE A 80 0.32 8.15 -18.57
CA ILE A 80 1.10 8.48 -19.77
C ILE A 80 0.31 8.13 -21.04
N LYS A 81 -0.27 6.93 -21.10
CA LYS A 81 -1.07 6.48 -22.23
C LYS A 81 -2.31 7.35 -22.45
N PHE A 82 -2.98 7.73 -21.37
CA PHE A 82 -4.14 8.62 -21.42
C PHE A 82 -3.76 10.01 -21.95
N ALA A 83 -2.66 10.59 -21.45
CA ALA A 83 -2.16 11.89 -21.94
C ALA A 83 -1.83 11.85 -23.43
N TYR A 84 -1.17 10.79 -23.90
CA TYR A 84 -0.88 10.58 -25.33
C TYR A 84 -2.16 10.48 -26.18
N ASN A 85 -3.13 9.67 -25.74
CA ASN A 85 -4.42 9.54 -26.44
C ASN A 85 -5.19 10.85 -26.48
N LEU A 86 -5.16 11.62 -25.39
CA LEU A 86 -5.82 12.92 -25.29
C LEU A 86 -5.20 13.95 -26.24
N GLN A 87 -3.86 13.98 -26.36
CA GLN A 87 -3.18 14.83 -27.34
C GLN A 87 -3.54 14.45 -28.77
N LYS A 88 -3.59 13.15 -29.08
CA LYS A 88 -3.96 12.66 -30.42
C LYS A 88 -5.41 13.00 -30.82
N GLN A 89 -6.33 13.14 -29.87
CA GLN A 89 -7.73 13.53 -30.16
C GLN A 89 -7.93 15.05 -30.26
N LYS A 90 -6.94 15.85 -29.86
CA LYS A 90 -6.98 17.32 -29.95
C LYS A 90 -6.29 17.88 -31.21
N LEU A 91 -5.65 17.01 -31.99
CA LEU A 91 -5.13 17.25 -33.34
C LEU A 91 -6.09 16.63 -34.35
#